data_AF-A0A2W6B2N6-F1
#
_entry.id   AF-A0A2W6B2N6-F1
#
_cell.length_a   1.000
_cell.length_b   1.000
_cell.length_c   1.000
_cell.angle_alpha   90.00
_cell.angle_beta   90.00
_cell.angle_gamma   90.00
#
_symmetry.space_group_name_H-M   'P 1'
#
loop_
_entity.id
_entity.type
_entity.pdbx_description
1 polymer ?
#
loop_
_entity_poly.entity_id
_entity_poly.type
_entity_poly.pdbx_seq_one_letter_code
_entity_poly.pdbx_strand_id
1 'polypeptide(L)'
;MSWAVHGARKQLSMGRALAAHNAGQVRVMMWPFLLLILGPPLVPIWIAGLVGVARRPEWRSLRFLAAAFPALLVLVFAMGAQFYYPFGLLSVLFAIGCVPVERWMVRWRPRIVVAGVALNAAVSLVLGLPLIPLPSLGATPVPGINQVARDTVGWPTYVRQLARVYGGLPPADRRRAVINYGEAGAVTRYGGPLHLPAVYSGQNQLYYQARPPESATVAVFVGGQFDDARGRFQSCTVAGRLDNRVDVDNEEQHEPIAVCRGPIGGWRTVWPTLRHED
;
A
#
# COMPACT_ATOMS: atom_id res chain seq x y z
N MET A 1 -3.98 30.06 -7.85
CA MET A 1 -4.53 29.88 -6.48
C MET A 1 -5.52 28.70 -6.34
N SER A 2 -6.37 28.37 -7.33
CA SER A 2 -7.34 27.26 -7.17
C SER A 2 -6.71 25.86 -7.04
N TRP A 3 -5.64 25.54 -7.77
CA TRP A 3 -4.98 24.22 -7.71
C TRP A 3 -4.42 23.86 -6.32
N ALA A 4 -3.80 24.81 -5.62
CA ALA A 4 -3.27 24.60 -4.28
C ALA A 4 -4.37 24.33 -3.25
N VAL A 5 -5.51 25.03 -3.36
CA VAL A 5 -6.67 24.85 -2.46
C VAL A 5 -7.36 23.51 -2.71
N HIS A 6 -7.48 23.08 -3.97
CA HIS A 6 -8.03 21.76 -4.30
C HIS A 6 -7.11 20.63 -3.85
N GLY A 7 -5.79 20.79 -4.02
CA GLY A 7 -4.79 19.85 -3.49
C GLY A 7 -4.87 19.72 -1.97
N ALA A 8 -4.91 20.85 -1.26
CA ALA A 8 -5.00 20.87 0.21
C ALA A 8 -6.27 20.18 0.74
N ARG A 9 -7.45 20.39 0.11
CA ARG A 9 -8.69 19.70 0.52
C ARG A 9 -8.60 18.19 0.32
N LYS A 10 -7.99 17.72 -0.77
CA LYS A 10 -7.78 16.29 -1.01
C LYS A 10 -6.84 15.68 0.03
N GLN A 11 -5.74 16.36 0.34
CA GLN A 11 -4.79 15.93 1.38
C GLN A 11 -5.45 15.84 2.76
N LEU A 12 -6.30 16.81 3.13
CA LEU A 12 -7.07 16.77 4.38
C LEU A 12 -8.12 15.65 4.40
N SER A 13 -8.79 15.38 3.28
CA SER A 13 -9.74 14.28 3.14
C SER A 13 -9.06 12.93 3.39
N MET A 14 -7.92 12.70 2.74
CA MET A 14 -7.10 11.50 2.91
C MET A 14 -6.60 11.37 4.34
N GLY A 15 -6.10 12.47 4.93
CA GLY A 15 -5.66 12.47 6.32
C GLY A 15 -6.77 12.08 7.32
N ARG A 16 -8.01 12.51 7.06
CA ARG A 16 -9.17 12.09 7.87
C ARG A 16 -9.53 10.62 7.68
N ALA A 17 -9.46 10.11 6.45
CA ALA A 17 -9.69 8.69 6.18
C ALA A 17 -8.66 7.82 6.92
N LEU A 18 -7.36 8.14 6.77
CA LEU A 18 -6.29 7.47 7.52
C LEU A 18 -6.51 7.54 9.04
N ALA A 19 -6.89 8.71 9.57
CA ALA A 19 -7.19 8.85 10.99
C ALA A 19 -8.38 7.96 11.44
N ALA A 20 -9.40 7.79 10.61
CA ALA A 20 -10.57 6.98 10.94
C ALA A 20 -10.26 5.48 10.90
N HIS A 21 -9.48 5.02 9.92
CA HIS A 21 -9.23 3.60 9.69
C HIS A 21 -7.96 3.07 10.39
N ASN A 22 -6.91 3.89 10.52
CA ASN A 22 -5.58 3.42 10.93
C ASN A 22 -5.15 3.93 12.31
N ALA A 23 -5.78 4.96 12.88
CA ALA A 23 -5.26 5.61 14.09
C ALA A 23 -5.08 4.66 15.28
N GLY A 24 -5.99 3.71 15.47
CA GLY A 24 -5.87 2.69 16.52
C GLY A 24 -4.61 1.85 16.35
N GLN A 25 -4.42 1.27 15.17
CA GLN A 25 -3.25 0.46 14.84
C GLN A 25 -1.96 1.28 14.96
N VAL A 26 -1.95 2.52 14.46
CA VAL A 26 -0.76 3.37 14.42
C VAL A 26 -0.29 3.73 15.83
N ARG A 27 -1.22 4.09 16.72
CA ARG A 27 -0.89 4.45 18.11
C ARG A 27 -0.24 3.31 18.89
N VAL A 28 -0.53 2.07 18.51
CA VAL A 28 0.05 0.86 19.11
C VAL A 28 1.32 0.42 18.38
N MET A 29 1.24 0.27 17.06
CA MET A 29 2.28 -0.36 16.23
C MET A 29 3.45 0.55 15.90
N MET A 30 3.27 1.87 15.85
CA MET A 30 4.37 2.79 15.48
C MET A 30 5.59 2.60 16.38
N TRP A 31 5.40 2.49 17.70
CA TRP A 31 6.49 2.40 18.68
C TRP A 31 7.35 1.14 18.54
N PRO A 32 6.80 -0.09 18.56
CA PRO A 32 7.59 -1.29 18.31
C PRO A 32 8.16 -1.29 16.89
N PHE A 33 7.43 -0.75 15.90
CA PHE A 33 7.90 -0.72 14.52
C PHE A 33 9.14 0.15 14.32
N LEU A 34 9.34 1.23 15.09
CA LEU A 34 10.60 2.00 15.05
C LEU A 34 11.85 1.15 15.37
N LEU A 35 11.69 0.11 16.18
CA LEU A 35 12.78 -0.81 16.54
C LEU A 35 12.97 -1.91 15.49
N LEU A 36 11.89 -2.27 14.78
CA LEU A 36 11.86 -3.39 13.85
C LEU A 36 12.15 -2.98 12.40
N ILE A 37 11.81 -1.76 12.00
CA ILE A 37 11.79 -1.33 10.59
C ILE A 37 13.18 -1.30 9.94
N LEU A 38 14.22 -0.92 10.69
CA LEU A 38 15.63 -1.09 10.27
C LEU A 38 16.21 -2.40 10.80
N GLY A 39 15.59 -2.94 11.85
CA GLY A 39 15.92 -4.18 12.51
C GLY A 39 16.67 -3.99 13.84
N PRO A 40 16.43 -4.87 14.85
CA PRO A 40 16.90 -4.66 16.22
C PRO A 40 18.41 -4.44 16.38
N PRO A 41 19.31 -5.16 15.66
CA PRO A 41 20.75 -4.92 15.78
C PRO A 41 21.20 -3.50 15.38
N LEU A 42 20.41 -2.80 14.57
CA LEU A 42 20.73 -1.44 14.10
C LEU A 42 20.20 -0.35 15.04
N VAL A 43 19.43 -0.71 16.06
CA VAL A 43 18.83 0.25 17.01
C VAL A 43 19.86 1.13 17.72
N PRO A 44 20.95 0.57 18.30
CA PRO A 44 21.97 1.39 18.94
C PRO A 44 22.63 2.39 17.99
N ILE A 45 22.68 2.08 16.68
CA ILE A 45 23.33 2.90 15.67
C ILE A 45 22.51 4.16 15.43
N TRP A 46 21.21 4.04 15.10
CA TRP A 46 20.40 5.25 14.86
C TRP A 46 20.17 6.07 16.14
N ILE A 47 20.16 5.43 17.33
CA ILE A 47 20.17 6.15 18.62
C ILE A 47 21.47 6.96 18.77
N ALA A 48 22.62 6.39 18.43
CA ALA A 48 23.89 7.11 18.44
C ALA A 48 23.88 8.29 17.46
N GLY A 49 23.18 8.16 16.33
CA GLY A 49 22.93 9.25 15.39
C GLY A 49 22.11 10.38 16.02
N LEU A 50 20.96 10.05 16.61
CA LEU A 50 20.08 11.00 17.30
C LEU A 50 20.78 11.73 18.45
N VAL A 51 21.48 10.99 19.32
CA VAL A 51 22.25 11.56 20.42
C VAL A 51 23.40 12.42 19.89
N GLY A 52 24.06 11.96 18.83
CA GLY A 52 25.16 12.67 18.20
C GLY A 52 24.72 14.03 17.65
N VAL A 53 23.62 14.09 16.87
CA VAL A 53 23.12 15.38 16.32
C VAL A 53 22.68 16.33 17.43
N ALA A 54 22.18 15.82 18.57
CA ALA A 54 21.79 16.64 19.71
C ALA A 54 22.99 17.17 20.51
N ARG A 55 24.05 16.37 20.70
CA ARG A 55 25.12 16.68 21.66
C ARG A 55 26.44 17.15 21.03
N ARG A 56 26.77 16.75 19.79
CA ARG A 56 28.08 17.04 19.19
C ARG A 56 28.16 18.47 18.67
N PRO A 57 29.17 19.27 19.09
CA PRO A 57 29.37 20.62 18.59
C PRO A 57 29.64 20.68 17.09
N GLU A 58 30.30 19.66 16.53
CA GLU A 58 30.65 19.60 15.11
C GLU A 58 29.42 19.44 14.20
N TRP A 59 28.29 18.98 14.76
CA TRP A 59 27.05 18.69 14.02
C TRP A 59 25.96 19.72 14.28
N ARG A 60 26.33 20.95 14.68
CA ARG A 60 25.39 22.05 14.93
C ARG A 60 24.42 22.31 13.77
N SER A 61 24.87 22.20 12.53
CA SER A 61 24.04 22.38 11.34
C SER A 61 22.96 21.29 11.17
N LEU A 62 23.12 20.12 11.81
CA LEU A 62 22.21 18.99 11.75
C LEU A 62 21.24 18.93 12.94
N ARG A 63 21.32 19.86 13.89
CA ARG A 63 20.49 19.86 15.12
C ARG A 63 19.00 19.91 14.85
N PHE A 64 18.58 20.47 13.71
CA PHE A 64 17.17 20.47 13.33
C PHE A 64 16.60 19.05 13.23
N LEU A 65 17.42 18.03 12.90
CA LEU A 65 17.01 16.63 12.85
C LEU A 65 16.60 16.08 14.23
N ALA A 66 17.25 16.56 15.30
CA ALA A 66 16.92 16.17 16.68
C ALA A 66 15.53 16.66 17.09
N ALA A 67 15.06 17.77 16.52
CA ALA A 67 13.71 18.29 16.72
C ALA A 67 12.70 17.72 15.70
N ALA A 68 13.12 17.58 14.44
CA ALA A 68 12.29 17.09 13.35
C ALA A 68 11.83 15.65 13.57
N PHE A 69 12.68 14.79 14.15
CA PHE A 69 12.33 13.39 14.39
C PHE A 69 11.17 13.22 15.40
N PRO A 70 11.26 13.74 16.64
CA PRO A 70 10.12 13.68 17.56
C PRO A 70 8.90 14.44 17.04
N ALA A 71 9.08 15.56 16.33
CA ALA A 71 7.96 16.26 15.70
C ALA A 71 7.24 15.37 14.67
N LEU A 72 8.00 14.65 13.82
CA LEU A 72 7.45 13.67 12.87
C LEU A 72 6.70 12.55 13.59
N LEU A 73 7.26 11.99 14.67
CA LEU A 73 6.58 10.94 15.45
C LEU A 73 5.25 11.44 16.04
N VAL A 74 5.24 12.64 16.60
CA VAL A 74 4.02 13.28 17.13
C VAL A 74 3.00 13.50 16.01
N LEU A 75 3.44 13.98 14.85
CA LEU A 75 2.58 14.19 13.70
C LEU A 75 1.96 12.88 13.18
N VAL A 76 2.75 11.82 13.02
CA VAL A 76 2.27 10.50 12.58
C VAL A 76 1.28 9.93 13.60
N PHE A 77 1.60 10.03 14.90
CA PHE A 77 0.74 9.57 15.98
C PHE A 77 -0.59 10.34 16.04
N ALA A 78 -0.55 11.66 15.96
CA ALA A 78 -1.72 12.52 16.07
C ALA A 78 -2.66 12.39 14.86
N MET A 79 -2.09 12.28 13.65
CA MET A 79 -2.86 12.16 12.41
C MET A 79 -3.35 10.74 12.13
N GLY A 80 -2.89 9.72 12.87
CA GLY A 80 -3.19 8.32 12.52
C GLY A 80 -2.69 7.96 11.12
N ALA A 81 -1.57 8.57 10.69
CA ALA A 81 -0.95 8.29 9.41
C ALA A 81 -0.32 6.89 9.42
N GLN A 82 0.25 6.42 8.30
CA GLN A 82 0.88 5.10 8.28
C GLN A 82 2.07 4.99 9.24
N PHE A 83 2.12 3.90 10.01
CA PHE A 83 3.13 3.70 11.06
C PHE A 83 4.57 3.60 10.52
N TYR A 84 4.75 3.37 9.22
CA TYR A 84 6.06 3.32 8.56
C TYR A 84 6.57 4.69 8.06
N TYR A 85 5.76 5.76 8.10
CA TYR A 85 6.19 7.10 7.65
C TYR A 85 7.47 7.66 8.32
N PRO A 86 7.80 7.33 9.58
CA PRO A 86 9.07 7.76 10.18
C PRO A 86 10.33 7.19 9.51
N PHE A 87 10.21 6.16 8.66
CA PHE A 87 11.33 5.45 8.04
C PHE A 87 12.37 6.36 7.39
N GLY A 88 11.92 7.35 6.62
CA GLY A 88 12.83 8.22 5.85
C GLY A 88 13.81 8.97 6.76
N LEU A 89 13.30 9.61 7.82
CA LEU A 89 14.14 10.34 8.76
C LEU A 89 14.93 9.41 9.68
N LEU A 90 14.35 8.26 10.05
CA LEU A 90 15.06 7.23 10.83
C LEU A 90 16.30 6.71 10.07
N SER A 91 16.20 6.54 8.75
CA SER A 91 17.30 6.10 7.88
C SER A 91 18.43 7.13 7.81
N VAL A 92 18.10 8.42 7.85
CA VAL A 92 19.09 9.51 7.95
C VAL A 92 19.81 9.47 9.31
N LEU A 93 19.07 9.29 10.41
CA LEU A 93 19.66 9.16 11.75
C LEU A 93 20.55 7.91 11.85
N PHE A 94 20.14 6.80 11.24
CA PHE A 94 20.98 5.60 11.11
C PHE A 94 22.30 5.90 10.40
N ALA A 95 22.27 6.56 9.24
CA ALA A 95 23.47 6.93 8.49
C ALA A 95 24.42 7.82 9.30
N ILE A 96 23.89 8.82 10.01
CA ILE A 96 24.68 9.69 10.89
C ILE A 96 25.29 8.88 12.05
N GLY A 97 24.51 7.93 12.59
CA GLY A 97 24.90 7.05 13.68
C GLY A 97 26.04 6.08 13.35
N CYS A 98 26.27 5.77 12.07
CA CYS A 98 27.41 4.96 11.65
C CYS A 98 28.76 5.62 12.01
N VAL A 99 28.87 6.95 11.99
CA VAL A 99 30.12 7.68 12.28
C VAL A 99 30.64 7.47 13.72
N PRO A 100 29.84 7.66 14.80
CA PRO A 100 30.29 7.41 16.17
C PRO A 100 30.50 5.91 16.43
N VAL A 101 29.65 5.07 15.82
CA VAL A 101 29.72 3.61 15.95
C VAL A 101 31.00 3.05 15.35
N GLU A 102 31.40 3.54 14.17
CA GLU A 102 32.67 3.16 13.53
C GLU A 102 33.85 3.44 14.47
N ARG A 103 33.94 4.68 15.00
CA ARG A 103 35.04 5.11 15.89
C ARG A 103 35.11 4.32 17.20
N TRP A 104 33.96 3.94 17.76
CA TRP A 104 33.90 3.23 19.04
C TRP A 104 33.99 1.71 18.87
N MET A 105 33.23 1.11 17.95
CA MET A 105 33.02 -0.36 17.89
C MET A 105 34.07 -1.08 17.05
N VAL A 106 34.62 -0.47 16.00
CA VAL A 106 35.71 -1.07 15.21
C VAL A 106 36.98 -1.19 16.06
N ARG A 107 37.16 -0.30 17.03
CA ARG A 107 38.32 -0.29 17.93
C ARG A 107 38.33 -1.43 18.96
N TRP A 108 37.17 -2.00 19.29
CA TRP A 108 37.06 -2.97 20.40
C TRP A 108 36.35 -4.28 20.06
N ARG A 109 35.37 -4.31 19.13
CA ARG A 109 34.55 -5.51 18.84
C ARG A 109 34.03 -5.59 17.39
N PRO A 110 34.88 -5.44 16.34
CA PRO A 110 34.43 -5.36 14.95
C PRO A 110 33.64 -6.59 14.48
N ARG A 111 34.03 -7.79 14.92
CA ARG A 111 33.36 -9.05 14.54
C ARG A 111 31.89 -9.11 14.99
N ILE A 112 31.56 -8.56 16.16
CA ILE A 112 30.18 -8.56 16.67
C ILE A 112 29.30 -7.64 15.83
N VAL A 113 29.82 -6.47 15.44
CA VAL A 113 29.11 -5.52 14.58
C VAL A 113 28.80 -6.15 13.23
N VAL A 114 29.83 -6.71 12.60
CA VAL A 114 29.71 -7.35 11.29
C VAL A 114 28.72 -8.50 11.35
N ALA A 115 28.80 -9.35 12.39
CA ALA A 115 27.84 -10.43 12.59
C ALA A 115 26.40 -9.91 12.79
N GLY A 116 26.20 -8.86 13.58
CA GLY A 116 24.89 -8.26 13.81
C GLY A 116 24.29 -7.63 12.55
N VAL A 117 25.10 -6.92 11.77
CA VAL A 117 24.69 -6.33 10.48
C VAL A 117 24.39 -7.43 9.46
N ALA A 118 25.24 -8.46 9.36
CA ALA A 118 25.03 -9.58 8.45
C ALA A 118 23.76 -10.37 8.79
N LEU A 119 23.52 -10.64 10.08
CA LEU A 119 22.29 -11.28 10.54
C LEU A 119 21.06 -10.42 10.21
N ASN A 120 21.13 -9.11 10.48
CA ASN A 120 20.05 -8.18 10.16
C ASN A 120 19.75 -8.15 8.66
N ALA A 121 20.80 -8.11 7.83
CA ALA A 121 20.68 -8.13 6.38
C ALA A 121 20.04 -9.43 5.90
N ALA A 122 20.49 -10.59 6.39
CA ALA A 122 19.92 -11.89 6.03
C ALA A 122 18.42 -11.99 6.36
N VAL A 123 18.02 -11.55 7.56
CA VAL A 123 16.60 -11.51 7.95
C VAL A 123 15.82 -10.53 7.07
N SER A 124 16.35 -9.33 6.85
CA SER A 124 15.71 -8.31 6.01
C SER A 124 15.53 -8.76 4.56
N LEU A 125 16.50 -9.50 4.00
CA LEU A 125 16.40 -10.10 2.67
C LEU A 125 15.23 -11.07 2.59
N VAL A 126 15.06 -11.95 3.57
CA VAL A 126 13.98 -12.95 3.58
C VAL A 126 12.61 -12.28 3.76
N LEU A 127 12.52 -11.25 4.60
CA LEU A 127 11.25 -10.54 4.86
C LEU A 127 10.87 -9.56 3.73
N GLY A 128 11.87 -8.93 3.11
CA GLY A 128 11.67 -7.84 2.16
C GLY A 128 11.69 -8.25 0.68
N LEU A 129 12.39 -9.33 0.33
CA LEU A 129 12.49 -9.80 -1.06
C LEU A 129 11.66 -11.08 -1.26
N PRO A 130 11.19 -11.34 -2.50
CA PRO A 130 10.42 -12.54 -2.83
C PRO A 130 11.33 -13.78 -2.94
N LEU A 131 12.04 -14.11 -1.85
CA LEU A 131 12.93 -15.28 -1.77
C LEU A 131 12.17 -16.55 -1.37
N ILE A 132 11.00 -16.39 -0.74
CA ILE A 132 10.14 -17.51 -0.34
C ILE A 132 9.30 -17.94 -1.55
N PRO A 133 9.32 -19.24 -1.93
CA PRO A 133 8.46 -19.74 -2.99
C PRO A 133 6.98 -19.48 -2.69
N LEU A 134 6.25 -19.02 -3.70
CA LEU A 134 4.83 -18.65 -3.57
C LEU A 134 3.94 -19.74 -2.92
N PRO A 135 4.07 -21.04 -3.24
CA PRO A 135 3.24 -22.08 -2.62
C PRO A 135 3.47 -22.24 -1.11
N SER A 136 4.59 -21.76 -0.58
CA SER A 136 4.93 -21.86 0.84
C SER A 136 4.72 -20.54 1.59
N LEU A 137 4.52 -19.43 0.87
CA LEU A 137 4.48 -18.08 1.45
C LEU A 137 3.37 -17.92 2.50
N GLY A 138 2.18 -18.46 2.22
CA GLY A 138 1.04 -18.41 3.15
C GLY A 138 1.29 -19.11 4.49
N ALA A 139 2.19 -20.09 4.53
CA ALA A 139 2.57 -20.81 5.75
C ALA A 139 3.66 -20.09 6.57
N THR A 140 4.10 -18.90 6.15
CA THR A 140 5.14 -18.12 6.83
C THR A 140 4.55 -16.88 7.49
N PRO A 141 5.25 -16.24 8.44
CA PRO A 141 4.80 -14.96 9.00
C PRO A 141 4.98 -13.78 8.03
N VAL A 142 5.60 -13.97 6.85
CA VAL A 142 5.94 -12.88 5.93
C VAL A 142 4.74 -12.09 5.45
N PRO A 143 3.61 -12.69 5.01
CA PRO A 143 2.42 -11.93 4.64
C PRO A 143 1.86 -11.07 5.78
N GLY A 144 2.02 -11.50 7.04
CA GLY A 144 1.60 -10.71 8.21
C GLY A 144 2.55 -9.55 8.56
N ILE A 145 3.82 -9.63 8.15
CA ILE A 145 4.84 -8.61 8.43
C ILE A 145 4.98 -7.62 7.27
N ASN A 146 4.94 -8.12 6.04
CA ASN A 146 5.16 -7.37 4.81
C ASN A 146 3.88 -7.34 3.98
N GLN A 147 3.11 -6.27 4.18
CA GLN A 147 1.88 -6.00 3.46
C GLN A 147 2.09 -6.03 1.93
N VAL A 148 3.18 -5.44 1.43
CA VAL A 148 3.46 -5.41 -0.02
C VAL A 148 3.63 -6.82 -0.57
N ALA A 149 4.31 -7.70 0.17
CA ALA A 149 4.44 -9.10 -0.22
C ALA A 149 3.10 -9.83 -0.21
N ARG A 150 2.20 -9.51 0.73
CA ARG A 150 0.86 -10.12 0.82
C ARG A 150 -0.07 -9.65 -0.31
N ASP A 151 -0.16 -8.34 -0.52
CA ASP A 151 -1.19 -7.74 -1.37
C ASP A 151 -0.84 -7.84 -2.87
N THR A 152 0.44 -8.07 -3.20
CA THR A 152 0.86 -8.35 -4.59
C THR A 152 0.64 -9.81 -5.03
N VAL A 153 0.29 -10.70 -4.11
CA VAL A 153 0.01 -12.12 -4.41
C VAL A 153 -1.31 -12.25 -5.16
N GLY A 154 -1.34 -13.12 -6.17
CA GLY A 154 -2.56 -13.45 -6.90
C GLY A 154 -2.82 -12.60 -8.13
N TRP A 155 -2.14 -11.45 -8.30
CA TRP A 155 -2.39 -10.52 -9.42
C TRP A 155 -2.49 -11.19 -10.81
N PRO A 156 -1.57 -12.07 -11.26
CA PRO A 156 -1.73 -12.75 -12.55
C PRO A 156 -2.96 -13.68 -12.59
N THR A 157 -3.31 -14.31 -11.47
CA THR A 157 -4.47 -15.21 -11.37
C THR A 157 -5.77 -14.44 -11.35
N TYR A 158 -5.85 -13.36 -10.57
CA TYR A 158 -6.99 -12.44 -10.53
C TYR A 158 -7.27 -11.85 -11.92
N VAL A 159 -6.24 -11.35 -12.60
CA VAL A 159 -6.39 -10.79 -13.95
C VAL A 159 -6.87 -11.85 -14.96
N ARG A 160 -6.45 -13.12 -14.83
CA ARG A 160 -7.03 -14.23 -15.62
C ARG A 160 -8.48 -14.53 -15.25
N GLN A 161 -8.88 -14.44 -13.98
CA GLN A 161 -10.29 -14.57 -13.56
C GLN A 161 -11.14 -13.47 -14.18
N LEU A 162 -10.66 -12.22 -14.17
CA LEU A 162 -11.32 -11.10 -14.83
C LEU A 162 -11.45 -11.33 -16.34
N ALA A 163 -10.40 -11.82 -17.00
CA ALA A 163 -10.44 -12.15 -18.43
C ALA A 163 -11.45 -13.25 -18.76
N ARG A 164 -11.64 -14.24 -17.89
CA ARG A 164 -12.69 -15.26 -18.06
C ARG A 164 -14.10 -14.65 -17.95
N VAL A 165 -14.34 -13.81 -16.95
CA VAL A 165 -15.64 -13.14 -16.79
C VAL A 165 -15.92 -12.21 -17.97
N TYR A 166 -14.94 -11.37 -18.36
CA TYR A 166 -15.04 -10.49 -19.51
C TYR A 166 -15.23 -11.24 -20.83
N GLY A 167 -14.49 -12.34 -21.03
CA GLY A 167 -14.59 -13.18 -22.23
C GLY A 167 -15.92 -13.91 -22.35
N GLY A 168 -16.58 -14.22 -21.23
CA GLY A 168 -17.91 -14.83 -21.16
C GLY A 168 -19.07 -13.86 -21.39
N LEU A 169 -18.81 -12.56 -21.53
CA LEU A 169 -19.86 -11.59 -21.85
C LEU A 169 -20.37 -11.77 -23.28
N PRO A 170 -21.68 -11.51 -23.52
CA PRO A 170 -22.21 -11.41 -24.88
C PRO A 170 -21.39 -10.41 -25.72
N PRO A 171 -21.18 -10.63 -27.04
CA PRO A 171 -20.33 -9.76 -27.86
C PRO A 171 -20.75 -8.28 -27.86
N ALA A 172 -22.04 -7.99 -27.72
CA ALA A 172 -22.56 -6.62 -27.61
C ALA A 172 -22.17 -5.95 -26.28
N ASP A 173 -22.28 -6.68 -25.16
CA ASP A 173 -21.89 -6.22 -23.82
C ASP A 173 -20.39 -5.99 -23.75
N ARG A 174 -19.61 -6.93 -24.30
CA ARG A 174 -18.14 -6.90 -24.28
C ARG A 174 -17.57 -5.62 -24.92
N ARG A 175 -18.16 -5.15 -26.01
CA ARG A 175 -17.76 -3.89 -26.68
C ARG A 175 -18.05 -2.63 -25.87
N ARG A 176 -18.91 -2.72 -24.85
CA ARG A 176 -19.34 -1.61 -23.99
C ARG A 176 -18.90 -1.80 -22.54
N ALA A 177 -18.00 -2.75 -22.30
CA ALA A 177 -17.56 -3.13 -20.97
C ALA A 177 -16.28 -2.40 -20.57
N VAL A 178 -16.20 -2.04 -19.29
CA VAL A 178 -14.99 -1.56 -18.62
C VAL A 178 -14.71 -2.42 -17.39
N ILE A 179 -13.48 -2.39 -16.88
CA ILE A 179 -13.15 -2.98 -15.58
C ILE A 179 -13.19 -1.87 -14.52
N ASN A 180 -13.88 -2.10 -13.40
CA ASN A 180 -13.78 -1.27 -12.20
C ASN A 180 -13.11 -2.08 -11.09
N TYR A 181 -11.86 -1.75 -10.76
CA TYR A 181 -11.06 -2.53 -9.81
C TYR A 181 -9.98 -1.69 -9.10
N GLY A 182 -9.88 -1.82 -7.75
CA GLY A 182 -8.87 -1.21 -6.89
C GLY A 182 -7.44 -1.49 -7.35
N GLU A 183 -7.14 -2.76 -7.68
CA GLU A 183 -5.85 -3.20 -8.21
C GLU A 183 -5.68 -2.90 -9.72
N ALA A 184 -5.93 -1.64 -10.10
CA ALA A 184 -5.78 -1.18 -11.49
C ALA A 184 -4.36 -1.39 -12.05
N GLY A 185 -3.34 -1.38 -11.18
CA GLY A 185 -1.96 -1.70 -11.52
C GLY A 185 -1.81 -3.14 -12.02
N ALA A 186 -2.51 -4.11 -11.42
CA ALA A 186 -2.49 -5.51 -11.84
C ALA A 186 -3.08 -5.67 -13.25
N VAL A 187 -4.24 -5.05 -13.51
CA VAL A 187 -4.90 -5.09 -14.82
C VAL A 187 -4.05 -4.41 -15.88
N THR A 188 -3.44 -3.26 -15.56
CA THR A 188 -2.52 -2.56 -16.47
C THR A 188 -1.30 -3.42 -16.81
N ARG A 189 -0.75 -4.14 -15.83
CA ARG A 189 0.46 -4.95 -15.98
C ARG A 189 0.24 -6.26 -16.74
N TYR A 190 -0.91 -6.91 -16.56
CA TYR A 190 -1.18 -8.28 -17.06
C TYR A 190 -2.36 -8.39 -18.03
N GLY A 191 -3.18 -7.35 -18.17
CA GLY A 191 -4.44 -7.41 -18.94
C GLY A 191 -4.27 -7.32 -20.45
N GLY A 192 -3.19 -6.69 -20.94
CA GLY A 192 -2.93 -6.49 -22.38
C GLY A 192 -2.93 -7.81 -23.19
N PRO A 193 -2.11 -8.81 -22.82
CA PRO A 193 -2.11 -10.13 -23.47
C PRO A 193 -3.45 -10.89 -23.37
N LEU A 194 -4.35 -10.48 -22.47
CA LEU A 194 -5.68 -11.08 -22.28
C LEU A 194 -6.80 -10.25 -22.94
N HIS A 195 -6.46 -9.19 -23.68
CA HIS A 195 -7.39 -8.29 -24.35
C HIS A 195 -8.46 -7.69 -23.42
N LEU A 196 -8.10 -7.43 -22.16
CA LEU A 196 -8.98 -6.73 -21.23
C LEU A 196 -9.21 -5.28 -21.67
N PRO A 197 -10.41 -4.72 -21.43
CA PRO A 197 -10.71 -3.32 -21.73
C PRO A 197 -10.03 -2.39 -20.72
N ALA A 198 -10.23 -1.08 -20.87
CA ALA A 198 -9.73 -0.09 -19.93
C ALA A 198 -10.20 -0.37 -18.48
N VAL A 199 -9.28 -0.14 -17.53
CA VAL A 199 -9.53 -0.23 -16.09
C VAL A 199 -9.72 1.15 -15.49
N TYR A 200 -10.65 1.23 -14.55
CA TYR A 200 -10.96 2.41 -13.75
C TYR A 200 -11.04 1.99 -12.29
N SER A 201 -10.82 2.92 -11.37
CA SER A 201 -10.96 2.65 -9.94
C SER A 201 -11.51 3.87 -9.22
N GLY A 202 -12.49 3.63 -8.35
CA GLY A 202 -13.02 4.64 -7.44
C GLY A 202 -12.13 4.90 -6.22
N GLN A 203 -11.06 4.12 -6.05
CA GLN A 203 -10.20 4.14 -4.88
C GLN A 203 -9.17 5.27 -4.95
N ASN A 204 -9.07 6.04 -3.87
CA ASN A 204 -8.01 7.01 -3.63
C ASN A 204 -7.77 7.96 -4.82
N GLN A 205 -6.50 8.14 -5.21
CA GLN A 205 -6.10 9.05 -6.28
C GLN A 205 -6.48 8.52 -7.68
N LEU A 206 -6.76 7.22 -7.84
CA LEU A 206 -7.15 6.62 -9.13
C LEU A 206 -8.49 7.17 -9.60
N TYR A 207 -9.40 7.51 -8.67
CA TYR A 207 -10.70 8.14 -8.97
C TYR A 207 -10.56 9.39 -9.86
N TYR A 208 -9.50 10.17 -9.64
CA TYR A 208 -9.27 11.44 -10.34
C TYR A 208 -8.55 11.27 -11.68
N GLN A 209 -7.98 10.10 -11.97
CA GLN A 209 -7.20 9.89 -13.20
C GLN A 209 -8.09 9.79 -14.42
N ALA A 210 -9.18 9.03 -14.32
CA ALA A 210 -10.13 8.86 -15.41
C ALA A 210 -11.50 8.41 -14.88
N ARG A 211 -12.52 8.66 -15.68
CA ARG A 211 -13.87 8.13 -15.49
C ARG A 211 -14.25 7.29 -16.71
N PRO A 212 -15.04 6.22 -16.55
CA PRO A 212 -15.59 5.51 -17.69
C PRO A 212 -16.35 6.44 -18.66
N PRO A 213 -16.25 6.20 -19.99
CA PRO A 213 -17.00 6.98 -20.98
C PRO A 213 -18.50 6.64 -20.91
N GLU A 214 -19.37 7.60 -21.25
CA GLU A 214 -20.83 7.38 -21.22
C GLU A 214 -21.30 6.27 -22.20
N SER A 215 -20.48 5.92 -23.18
CA SER A 215 -20.75 4.79 -24.09
C SER A 215 -20.61 3.42 -23.42
N ALA A 216 -19.88 3.33 -22.31
CA ALA A 216 -19.73 2.09 -21.54
C ALA A 216 -20.98 1.85 -20.69
N THR A 217 -21.70 0.78 -20.97
CA THR A 217 -22.93 0.43 -20.25
C THR A 217 -22.80 -0.84 -19.41
N VAL A 218 -21.61 -1.46 -19.43
CA VAL A 218 -21.30 -2.67 -18.68
C VAL A 218 -20.02 -2.41 -17.87
N ALA A 219 -20.01 -2.83 -16.61
CA ALA A 219 -18.83 -2.80 -15.75
C ALA A 219 -18.59 -4.20 -15.18
N VAL A 220 -17.39 -4.73 -15.38
CA VAL A 220 -16.88 -5.83 -14.56
C VAL A 220 -16.37 -5.18 -13.27
N PHE A 221 -17.19 -5.24 -12.23
CA PHE A 221 -16.93 -4.62 -10.93
C PHE A 221 -16.28 -5.64 -10.00
N VAL A 222 -15.21 -5.24 -9.32
CA VAL A 222 -14.38 -6.14 -8.52
C VAL A 222 -14.08 -5.49 -7.17
N GLY A 223 -14.15 -6.27 -6.09
CA GLY A 223 -13.78 -5.83 -4.74
C GLY A 223 -14.97 -5.71 -3.77
N GLY A 224 -14.65 -5.45 -2.51
CA GLY A 224 -15.59 -5.43 -1.38
C GLY A 224 -16.66 -4.33 -1.45
N GLN A 225 -16.44 -3.31 -2.29
CA GLN A 225 -17.38 -2.21 -2.49
C GLN A 225 -18.60 -2.62 -3.34
N PHE A 226 -18.69 -3.88 -3.77
CA PHE A 226 -19.79 -4.39 -4.58
C PHE A 226 -21.17 -4.14 -3.94
N ASP A 227 -21.34 -4.42 -2.66
CA ASP A 227 -22.65 -4.35 -2.00
C ASP A 227 -23.19 -2.92 -1.91
N ASP A 228 -22.29 -1.94 -1.76
CA ASP A 228 -22.64 -0.52 -1.85
C ASP A 228 -22.89 -0.12 -3.31
N ALA A 229 -22.11 -0.65 -4.25
CA ALA A 229 -22.14 -0.26 -5.66
C ALA A 229 -23.36 -0.80 -6.41
N ARG A 230 -23.88 -1.98 -6.06
CA ARG A 230 -24.89 -2.69 -6.86
C ARG A 230 -26.18 -1.91 -7.10
N GLY A 231 -26.59 -1.06 -6.15
CA GLY A 231 -27.79 -0.23 -6.25
C GLY A 231 -27.69 0.94 -7.24
N ARG A 232 -26.49 1.19 -7.80
CA ARG A 232 -26.22 2.30 -8.74
C ARG A 232 -26.34 1.86 -10.21
N PHE A 233 -26.67 0.59 -10.44
CA PHE A 233 -26.82 -0.02 -11.76
C PHE A 233 -28.21 -0.64 -11.89
N GLN A 234 -28.73 -0.73 -13.10
CA GLN A 234 -30.01 -1.39 -13.37
C GLN A 234 -29.99 -2.88 -13.00
N SER A 235 -28.85 -3.54 -13.19
CA SER A 235 -28.62 -4.89 -12.70
C SER A 235 -27.15 -5.12 -12.38
N CYS A 236 -26.88 -5.95 -11.37
CA CYS A 236 -25.55 -6.39 -10.99
C CYS A 236 -25.63 -7.84 -10.53
N THR A 237 -24.82 -8.70 -11.14
CA THR A 237 -24.81 -10.14 -10.81
C THR A 237 -23.39 -10.60 -10.59
N VAL A 238 -23.16 -11.29 -9.46
CA VAL A 238 -21.87 -11.91 -9.17
C VAL A 238 -21.62 -13.04 -10.17
N ALA A 239 -20.52 -12.94 -10.90
CA ALA A 239 -20.09 -13.91 -11.92
C ALA A 239 -18.91 -14.79 -11.45
N GLY A 240 -18.29 -14.44 -10.32
CA GLY A 240 -17.23 -15.22 -9.70
C GLY A 240 -16.70 -14.55 -8.44
N ARG A 241 -15.69 -15.15 -7.82
CA ARG A 241 -14.93 -14.59 -6.71
C ARG A 241 -13.44 -14.75 -6.98
N LEU A 242 -12.65 -13.78 -6.54
CA LEU A 242 -11.21 -13.80 -6.62
C LEU A 242 -10.63 -14.93 -5.78
N ASP A 243 -9.61 -15.59 -6.31
CA ASP A 243 -8.92 -16.68 -5.63
C ASP A 243 -7.47 -16.78 -6.11
N ASN A 244 -6.51 -16.49 -5.22
CA ASN A 244 -5.09 -16.49 -5.53
C ASN A 244 -4.50 -17.88 -5.69
N ARG A 245 -5.23 -18.95 -5.29
CA ARG A 245 -4.83 -20.36 -5.38
C ARG A 245 -3.63 -20.77 -4.53
N VAL A 246 -3.20 -19.93 -3.60
CA VAL A 246 -1.97 -20.16 -2.81
C VAL A 246 -2.17 -19.92 -1.31
N ASP A 247 -3.43 -19.87 -0.87
CA ASP A 247 -3.82 -19.77 0.55
C ASP A 247 -3.16 -18.59 1.29
N VAL A 248 -2.93 -17.49 0.56
CA VAL A 248 -2.50 -16.23 1.15
C VAL A 248 -3.75 -15.42 1.44
N ASP A 249 -4.03 -15.16 2.70
CA ASP A 249 -5.09 -14.24 3.09
C ASP A 249 -4.63 -12.81 2.79
N ASN A 250 -5.22 -12.19 1.76
CA ASN A 250 -4.95 -10.80 1.35
C ASN A 250 -6.27 -10.06 1.16
N GLU A 251 -6.19 -8.74 0.97
CA GLU A 251 -7.37 -7.86 0.88
C GLU A 251 -8.36 -8.28 -0.21
N GLU A 252 -7.87 -8.86 -1.30
CA GLU A 252 -8.66 -9.19 -2.50
C GLU A 252 -9.19 -10.62 -2.49
N GLN A 253 -8.74 -11.47 -1.57
CA GLN A 253 -9.09 -12.87 -1.56
C GLN A 253 -10.58 -13.06 -1.24
N HIS A 254 -11.28 -13.85 -2.07
CA HIS A 254 -12.72 -14.09 -2.02
C HIS A 254 -13.63 -12.92 -2.39
N GLU A 255 -13.07 -11.76 -2.74
CA GLU A 255 -13.86 -10.62 -3.18
C GLU A 255 -14.63 -10.91 -4.48
N PRO A 256 -15.84 -10.35 -4.67
CA PRO A 256 -16.69 -10.68 -5.79
C PRO A 256 -16.16 -10.08 -7.10
N ILE A 257 -16.36 -10.82 -8.18
CA ILE A 257 -16.29 -10.32 -9.54
C ILE A 257 -17.72 -10.28 -10.05
N ALA A 258 -18.28 -9.09 -10.25
CA ALA A 258 -19.66 -8.89 -10.68
C ALA A 258 -19.74 -8.26 -12.07
N VAL A 259 -20.81 -8.56 -12.79
CA VAL A 259 -21.16 -7.89 -14.04
C VAL A 259 -22.34 -6.97 -13.77
N CYS A 260 -22.07 -5.68 -13.82
CA CYS A 260 -23.03 -4.60 -13.60
C CYS A 260 -23.40 -3.94 -14.92
N ARG A 261 -24.70 -3.67 -15.14
CA ARG A 261 -25.25 -3.13 -16.39
C ARG A 261 -26.11 -1.91 -16.15
N GLY A 262 -26.04 -0.97 -17.08
CA GLY A 262 -26.88 0.22 -17.09
C GLY A 262 -26.62 1.11 -15.88
N PRO A 263 -25.51 1.87 -15.82
CA PRO A 263 -25.29 2.85 -14.76
C PRO A 263 -26.48 3.83 -14.71
N ILE A 264 -27.15 3.91 -13.56
CA ILE A 264 -28.40 4.68 -13.42
C ILE A 264 -28.09 6.17 -13.56
N GLY A 265 -28.66 6.80 -14.59
CA GLY A 265 -28.35 8.20 -14.92
C GLY A 265 -26.96 8.41 -15.54
N GLY A 266 -26.29 7.35 -16.00
CA GLY A 266 -24.98 7.41 -16.66
C GLY A 266 -23.79 7.55 -15.69
N TRP A 267 -22.58 7.52 -16.24
CA TRP A 267 -21.36 7.57 -15.44
C TRP A 267 -21.13 8.92 -14.78
N ARG A 268 -21.66 10.02 -15.33
CA ARG A 268 -21.65 11.34 -14.65
C ARG A 268 -22.31 11.28 -13.27
N THR A 269 -23.37 10.50 -13.15
CA THR A 269 -24.18 10.38 -11.93
C THR A 269 -23.60 9.31 -11.01
N VAL A 270 -23.24 8.15 -11.56
CA VAL A 270 -22.74 7.02 -10.77
C VAL A 270 -21.32 7.25 -10.25
N TRP A 271 -20.40 7.78 -11.06
CA TRP A 271 -18.97 7.84 -10.71
C TRP A 271 -18.67 8.54 -9.38
N PRO A 272 -19.22 9.73 -9.08
CA PRO A 272 -18.96 10.41 -7.80
C PRO A 272 -19.37 9.59 -6.57
N THR A 273 -20.33 8.68 -6.72
CA THR A 273 -20.83 7.83 -5.63
C THR A 273 -19.98 6.58 -5.40
N LEU A 274 -19.06 6.28 -6.32
CA LEU A 274 -18.11 5.17 -6.23
C LEU A 274 -16.75 5.62 -5.67
N ARG A 275 -16.60 6.89 -5.25
CA ARG A 275 -15.36 7.36 -4.64
C ARG A 275 -15.24 6.81 -3.22
N HIS A 276 -14.11 6.21 -2.91
CA HIS A 276 -13.78 5.73 -1.57
C HIS A 276 -12.28 5.89 -1.28
N GLU A 277 -11.92 5.94 0.01
CA GLU A 277 -10.55 6.23 0.50
C GLU A 277 -10.11 5.24 1.58
N ASP A 278 -10.84 4.13 1.68
CA ASP A 278 -10.55 2.97 2.52
C ASP A 278 -9.55 2.02 1.86
#